data_AF-A0A5N9HE92-F1
#
_entry.id   AF-A0A5N9HE92-F1
#
_cell.length_a   1.000
_cell.length_b   1.000
_cell.length_c   1.000
_cell.angle_alpha   90.00
_cell.angle_beta   90.00
_cell.angle_gamma   90.00
#
_symmetry.space_group_name_H-M   'P 1'
#
loop_
_entity.id
_entity.type
_entity.pdbx_description
1 polymer ?
#
loop_
_entity_poly.entity_id
_entity_poly.type
_entity_poly.pdbx_seq_one_letter_code
_entity_poly.pdbx_strand_id
1 'polypeptide(L)'
;MGDQVWYRGNIHTHTTESDGDAEPEKVVEWYNNHGYDFLVLSDHNHLTILEYGARQNEAPGLLMVPGEEITLRTDSENIPVHLGAVGINRYVDPVDAGDVPMTMQANIDAVLDAGGIACINHPCWEWAFNHDAILKTRGASMMEIFNATLGANNYPVPTP
;
A
#
# COMPACT_ATOMS: atom_id res chain seq x y z
N MET A 1 24.70 19.10 10.08
CA MET A 1 23.57 18.39 9.46
C MET A 1 24.21 17.23 8.72
N GLY A 2 23.83 15.98 9.02
CA GLY A 2 24.38 14.83 8.30
C GLY A 2 23.96 14.86 6.83
N ASP A 3 24.73 14.21 5.97
CA ASP A 3 24.38 14.07 4.56
C ASP A 3 23.04 13.34 4.43
N GLN A 4 22.13 13.89 3.63
CA GLN A 4 20.86 13.24 3.30
C GLN A 4 21.11 12.18 2.23
N VAL A 5 20.60 10.97 2.46
CA VAL A 5 20.69 9.85 1.51
C VAL A 5 19.32 9.66 0.88
N TRP A 6 19.29 9.52 -0.45
CA TRP A 6 18.08 9.19 -1.20
C TRP A 6 17.94 7.68 -1.33
N TYR A 7 16.76 7.16 -1.04
CA TYR A 7 16.41 5.75 -1.20
C TYR A 7 15.30 5.59 -2.24
N ARG A 8 15.46 4.61 -3.13
CA ARG A 8 14.43 4.17 -4.07
C ARG A 8 13.72 2.97 -3.46
N GLY A 9 12.39 3.06 -3.31
CA GLY A 9 11.59 1.91 -2.89
C GLY A 9 10.25 1.85 -3.60
N ASN A 10 9.62 0.68 -3.54
CA ASN A 10 8.22 0.51 -3.88
C ASN A 10 7.44 0.02 -2.66
N ILE A 11 6.31 0.65 -2.37
CA ILE A 11 5.43 0.31 -1.24
C ILE A 11 4.10 -0.33 -1.67
N HIS A 12 3.89 -0.47 -2.99
CA HIS A 12 2.67 -1.02 -3.55
C HIS A 12 3.03 -2.00 -4.68
N THR A 13 2.98 -3.29 -4.39
CA THR A 13 3.37 -4.36 -5.31
C THR A 13 2.66 -5.65 -4.93
N HIS A 14 2.03 -6.28 -5.92
CA HIS A 14 1.29 -7.53 -5.76
C HIS A 14 2.05 -8.72 -6.31
N THR A 15 1.76 -9.90 -5.78
CA THR A 15 2.33 -11.19 -6.15
C THR A 15 1.19 -12.20 -6.42
N THR A 16 1.55 -13.46 -6.71
CA THR A 16 0.59 -14.56 -6.83
C THR A 16 -0.16 -14.91 -5.54
N GLU A 17 0.24 -14.35 -4.38
CA GLU A 17 -0.52 -14.49 -3.13
C GLU A 17 -1.81 -13.64 -3.11
N SER A 18 -1.99 -12.77 -4.10
CA SER A 18 -3.26 -12.09 -4.36
C SER A 18 -3.64 -12.06 -5.85
N ASP A 19 -3.31 -10.99 -6.58
CA ASP A 19 -3.73 -10.78 -7.97
C ASP A 19 -2.58 -10.47 -8.94
N GLY A 20 -1.34 -10.54 -8.47
CA GLY A 20 -0.13 -10.42 -9.28
C GLY A 20 0.12 -11.63 -10.18
N ASP A 21 1.06 -11.49 -11.12
CA ASP A 21 1.38 -12.50 -12.15
C ASP A 21 2.71 -13.24 -11.93
N ALA A 22 3.37 -12.99 -10.79
CA ALA A 22 4.65 -13.58 -10.43
C ALA A 22 4.74 -13.92 -8.94
N GLU A 23 5.43 -15.04 -8.65
CA GLU A 23 5.70 -15.49 -7.28
C GLU A 23 6.49 -14.46 -6.47
N PRO A 24 6.26 -14.37 -5.14
CA PRO A 24 6.98 -13.44 -4.26
C PRO A 24 8.49 -13.39 -4.49
N GLU A 25 9.16 -14.54 -4.59
CA GLU A 25 10.62 -14.59 -4.79
C GLU A 25 11.06 -13.94 -6.10
N LYS A 26 10.28 -14.12 -7.18
CA LYS A 26 10.59 -13.55 -8.50
C LYS A 26 10.40 -12.04 -8.50
N VAL A 27 9.34 -11.55 -7.87
CA VAL A 27 9.08 -10.12 -7.71
C VAL A 27 10.23 -9.48 -6.93
N VAL A 28 10.58 -10.04 -5.79
CA VAL A 28 11.65 -9.55 -4.93
C VAL A 28 13.02 -9.58 -5.62
N GLU A 29 13.34 -10.67 -6.32
CA GLU A 29 14.57 -10.78 -7.14
C GLU A 29 14.61 -9.69 -8.23
N TRP A 30 13.49 -9.41 -8.89
CA TRP A 30 13.41 -8.36 -9.89
C TRP A 30 13.76 -7.00 -9.27
N TYR A 31 13.11 -6.58 -8.18
CA TYR A 31 13.40 -5.28 -7.55
C TYR A 31 14.86 -5.17 -7.07
N ASN A 32 15.39 -6.23 -6.46
CA ASN A 32 16.78 -6.29 -6.01
C ASN A 32 17.76 -6.08 -7.18
N ASN A 33 17.49 -6.71 -8.34
CA ASN A 33 18.33 -6.58 -9.53
C ASN A 33 18.15 -5.25 -10.29
N HIS A 34 17.17 -4.42 -9.92
CA HIS A 34 16.88 -3.12 -10.57
C HIS A 34 17.21 -1.91 -9.68
N GLY A 35 18.02 -2.11 -8.64
CA GLY A 35 18.58 -1.03 -7.82
C GLY A 35 17.56 -0.34 -6.92
N TYR A 36 16.60 -1.09 -6.39
CA TYR A 36 15.74 -0.65 -5.30
C TYR A 36 16.42 -0.94 -3.96
N ASP A 37 16.23 -0.03 -3.01
CA ASP A 37 16.76 -0.12 -1.66
C ASP A 37 15.78 -0.81 -0.71
N PHE A 38 14.47 -0.68 -0.95
CA PHE A 38 13.44 -1.35 -0.16
C PHE A 38 12.19 -1.71 -0.97
N LEU A 39 11.46 -2.71 -0.49
CA LEU A 39 10.23 -3.21 -1.12
C LEU A 39 9.21 -3.62 -0.06
N VAL A 40 7.94 -3.30 -0.31
CA VAL A 40 6.77 -3.86 0.37
C VAL A 40 6.05 -4.76 -0.62
N LEU A 41 5.87 -6.04 -0.27
CA LEU A 41 4.87 -6.88 -0.92
C LEU A 41 3.53 -6.56 -0.24
N SER A 42 2.60 -5.99 -0.99
CA SER A 42 1.36 -5.41 -0.46
C SER A 42 0.14 -6.16 -0.98
N ASP A 43 0.19 -7.50 -0.98
CA ASP A 43 -0.87 -8.35 -1.50
C ASP A 43 -2.24 -8.01 -0.87
N HIS A 44 -3.31 -8.15 -1.66
CA HIS A 44 -4.66 -7.84 -1.22
C HIS A 44 -5.08 -8.73 -0.04
N ASN A 45 -5.29 -8.11 1.13
CA ASN A 45 -5.72 -8.80 2.36
C ASN A 45 -4.89 -10.04 2.68
N HIS A 46 -3.58 -9.98 2.41
CA HIS A 46 -2.65 -11.05 2.68
C HIS A 46 -1.29 -10.48 3.09
N LEU A 47 -0.79 -10.91 4.25
CA LEU A 47 0.53 -10.49 4.73
C LEU A 47 1.62 -11.45 4.24
N THR A 48 2.18 -11.16 3.07
CA THR A 48 3.27 -11.94 2.46
C THR A 48 4.60 -11.65 3.16
N ILE A 49 5.04 -12.56 4.02
CA ILE A 49 6.35 -12.46 4.69
C ILE A 49 7.36 -13.34 3.96
N LEU A 50 8.27 -12.69 3.23
CA LEU A 50 9.42 -13.34 2.62
C LEU A 50 10.70 -12.88 3.32
N GLU A 51 11.41 -13.82 3.95
CA GLU A 51 12.79 -13.58 4.37
C GLU A 51 13.67 -13.54 3.13
N TYR A 52 14.06 -12.33 2.71
CA TYR A 52 14.94 -12.13 1.55
C TYR A 52 16.15 -11.28 1.93
N GLY A 53 17.33 -11.68 1.44
CA GLY A 53 18.53 -10.85 1.50
C GLY A 53 19.30 -10.91 2.82
N ALA A 54 19.99 -12.03 3.10
CA ALA A 54 21.28 -11.92 3.80
C ALA A 54 22.28 -11.27 2.83
N ARG A 55 23.00 -10.24 3.29
CA ARG A 55 24.03 -9.48 2.54
C ARG A 55 24.78 -10.37 1.53
N GLN A 56 24.69 -10.06 0.24
CA GLN A 56 25.57 -10.66 -0.75
C GLN A 56 26.67 -9.66 -1.13
N ASN A 57 27.93 -10.10 -0.99
CA ASN A 57 29.11 -9.40 -1.53
C ASN A 57 29.24 -7.92 -1.14
N GLU A 58 29.06 -7.60 0.15
CA GLU A 58 29.23 -6.26 0.75
C GLU A 58 28.25 -5.15 0.30
N ALA A 59 27.41 -5.39 -0.72
CA ALA A 59 26.30 -4.51 -1.06
C ALA A 59 25.13 -4.69 -0.07
N PRO A 60 24.43 -3.61 0.35
CA PRO A 60 23.19 -3.76 1.09
C PRO A 60 22.18 -4.49 0.19
N GLY A 61 21.65 -5.62 0.67
CA GLY A 61 20.54 -6.30 0.01
C GLY A 61 19.26 -5.48 0.13
N LEU A 62 18.30 -5.75 -0.76
CA LEU A 62 16.96 -5.14 -0.72
C LEU A 62 16.34 -5.30 0.67
N LEU A 63 15.93 -4.19 1.28
CA LEU A 63 15.21 -4.21 2.56
C LEU A 63 13.75 -4.60 2.33
N MET A 64 13.37 -5.77 2.82
CA MET A 64 11.95 -6.15 2.87
C MET A 64 11.25 -5.45 4.03
N VAL A 65 10.16 -4.77 3.73
CA VAL A 65 9.29 -4.11 4.70
C VAL A 65 7.95 -4.84 4.68
N PRO A 66 7.47 -5.42 5.80
CA PRO A 66 6.18 -6.09 5.84
C PRO A 66 5.04 -5.14 5.49
N GLY A 67 4.03 -5.62 4.76
CA GLY A 67 2.83 -4.84 4.49
C GLY A 67 1.76 -5.63 3.76
N GLU A 68 0.63 -4.98 3.53
CA GLU A 68 -0.49 -5.50 2.76
C GLU A 68 -1.29 -4.34 2.17
N GLU A 69 -2.14 -4.63 1.19
CA GLU A 69 -3.19 -3.72 0.76
C GLU A 69 -4.52 -4.15 1.37
N ILE A 70 -5.01 -3.38 2.33
CA ILE A 70 -6.35 -3.53 2.87
C ILE A 70 -7.34 -3.17 1.77
N THR A 71 -8.15 -4.16 1.40
CA THR A 71 -8.95 -4.15 0.18
C THR A 71 -10.38 -4.55 0.50
N LEU A 72 -11.31 -3.61 0.36
CA LEU A 72 -12.73 -3.90 0.49
C LEU A 72 -13.60 -2.99 -0.38
N ARG A 73 -14.88 -3.34 -0.46
CA ARG A 73 -15.94 -2.43 -0.92
C ARG A 73 -16.90 -2.18 0.23
N THR A 74 -17.37 -0.95 0.37
CA THR A 74 -18.41 -0.61 1.35
C THR A 74 -19.71 -1.35 0.99
N ASP A 75 -20.37 -1.99 1.95
CA ASP A 75 -21.61 -2.74 1.75
C ASP A 75 -22.78 -1.82 1.32
N SER A 76 -22.77 -0.57 1.78
CA SER A 76 -23.87 0.37 1.56
C SER A 76 -23.99 0.83 0.10
N GLU A 77 -22.85 1.18 -0.52
CA GLU A 77 -22.81 1.82 -1.84
C GLU A 77 -21.91 1.07 -2.84
N ASN A 78 -21.31 -0.06 -2.43
CA ASN A 78 -20.40 -0.87 -3.22
C ASN A 78 -19.17 -0.08 -3.74
N ILE A 79 -18.68 0.88 -2.96
CA ILE A 79 -17.54 1.74 -3.32
C ILE A 79 -16.23 1.08 -2.84
N PRO A 80 -15.19 0.94 -3.70
CA PRO A 80 -13.93 0.35 -3.29
C PRO A 80 -13.13 1.29 -2.38
N VAL A 81 -12.53 0.73 -1.33
CA VAL A 81 -11.63 1.42 -0.41
C VAL A 81 -10.36 0.59 -0.30
N HIS A 82 -9.24 1.19 -0.70
CA HIS A 82 -7.93 0.57 -0.68
C HIS A 82 -6.96 1.40 0.15
N LEU A 83 -6.29 0.74 1.11
CA LEU A 83 -5.30 1.38 1.98
C LEU A 83 -4.05 0.51 2.09
N GLY A 84 -2.88 1.10 1.89
CA GLY A 84 -1.60 0.45 2.12
C GLY A 84 -1.27 0.45 3.60
N ALA A 85 -0.94 -0.72 4.14
CA ALA A 85 -0.49 -0.91 5.51
C ALA A 85 1.01 -1.21 5.51
N VAL A 86 1.85 -0.18 5.68
CA VAL A 86 3.31 -0.32 5.51
C VAL A 86 4.01 -0.47 6.85
N GLY A 87 4.86 -1.49 6.99
CA GLY A 87 5.65 -1.75 8.20
C GLY A 87 4.85 -2.32 9.38
N ILE A 88 3.72 -2.99 9.10
CA ILE A 88 2.87 -3.61 10.13
C ILE A 88 3.54 -4.84 10.76
N ASN A 89 3.26 -5.08 12.05
CA ASN A 89 3.79 -6.25 12.78
C ASN A 89 2.86 -7.46 12.81
N ARG A 90 1.65 -7.31 12.27
CA ARG A 90 0.62 -8.34 12.14
C ARG A 90 -0.34 -7.98 11.03
N TYR A 91 -1.01 -8.98 10.49
CA TYR A 91 -2.10 -8.85 9.54
C TYR A 91 -3.26 -7.99 10.12
N VAL A 92 -3.88 -7.18 9.26
CA VAL A 92 -5.01 -6.30 9.58
C VAL A 92 -6.23 -6.71 8.78
N ASP A 93 -7.25 -7.23 9.48
CA ASP A 93 -8.53 -7.53 8.87
C ASP A 93 -9.21 -6.26 8.34
N PRO A 94 -9.72 -6.26 7.09
CA PRO A 94 -10.48 -5.14 6.55
C PRO A 94 -11.77 -4.90 7.35
N VAL A 95 -12.04 -3.64 7.68
CA VAL A 95 -13.23 -3.22 8.42
C VAL A 95 -14.12 -2.36 7.54
N ASP A 96 -15.34 -2.82 7.24
CA ASP A 96 -16.38 -1.93 6.72
C ASP A 96 -17.13 -1.27 7.89
N ALA A 97 -17.15 0.06 7.91
CA ALA A 97 -17.84 0.87 8.92
C ALA A 97 -19.06 1.62 8.35
N GLY A 98 -19.50 1.27 7.15
CA GLY A 98 -20.79 1.65 6.58
C GLY A 98 -20.73 2.78 5.54
N ASP A 99 -19.79 3.73 5.65
CA ASP A 99 -19.53 4.72 4.61
C ASP A 99 -18.02 4.88 4.36
N VAL A 100 -17.64 5.52 3.25
CA VAL A 100 -16.23 5.61 2.85
C VAL A 100 -15.37 6.30 3.92
N PRO A 101 -15.69 7.50 4.45
CA PRO A 101 -14.88 8.12 5.49
C PRO A 101 -14.73 7.29 6.76
N MET A 102 -15.81 6.67 7.24
CA MET A 102 -15.77 5.83 8.44
C MET A 102 -14.95 4.57 8.21
N THR A 103 -15.13 3.92 7.06
CA THR A 103 -14.38 2.73 6.64
C THR A 103 -12.90 3.07 6.53
N MET A 104 -12.55 4.16 5.86
CA MET A 104 -11.16 4.62 5.80
C MET A 104 -10.59 4.87 7.20
N GLN A 105 -11.31 5.59 8.07
CA GLN A 105 -10.81 5.89 9.41
C GLN A 105 -10.59 4.63 10.24
N ALA A 106 -11.52 3.68 10.20
CA ALA A 106 -11.42 2.43 10.97
C ALA A 106 -10.19 1.62 10.56
N ASN A 107 -9.91 1.52 9.26
CA ASN A 107 -8.75 0.80 8.75
C ASN A 107 -7.44 1.58 8.97
N ILE A 108 -7.44 2.92 8.88
CA ILE A 108 -6.27 3.74 9.26
C ILE A 108 -5.91 3.48 10.74
N ASP A 109 -6.91 3.51 11.63
CA ASP A 109 -6.70 3.26 13.06
C ASP A 109 -6.16 1.84 13.29
N ALA A 110 -6.66 0.84 12.55
CA ALA A 110 -6.19 -0.54 12.63
C ALA A 110 -4.73 -0.72 12.16
N VAL A 111 -4.32 -0.02 11.09
CA VAL A 111 -2.92 -0.01 10.62
C VAL A 111 -1.98 0.62 11.66
N LEU A 112 -2.40 1.74 12.26
CA LEU A 112 -1.61 2.40 13.31
C LEU A 112 -1.50 1.51 14.56
N ASP A 113 -2.56 0.81 14.94
CA ASP A 113 -2.54 -0.16 16.04
C ASP A 113 -1.67 -1.38 15.72
N ALA A 114 -1.53 -1.75 14.44
CA ALA A 114 -0.55 -2.73 13.94
C ALA A 114 0.89 -2.20 13.89
N GLY A 115 1.12 -0.95 14.32
CA GLY A 115 2.43 -0.31 14.38
C GLY A 115 2.96 0.16 13.02
N GLY A 116 2.12 0.13 11.98
CA GLY A 116 2.48 0.53 10.63
C GLY A 116 2.17 1.99 10.31
N ILE A 117 2.39 2.32 9.04
CA ILE A 117 2.06 3.61 8.44
C ILE A 117 0.94 3.38 7.42
N ALA A 118 -0.16 4.11 7.59
CA ALA A 118 -1.27 4.06 6.66
C ALA A 118 -1.03 4.95 5.42
N CYS A 119 -1.23 4.37 4.24
CA CYS A 119 -1.22 5.02 2.94
C CYS A 119 -2.61 4.97 2.31
N ILE A 120 -3.11 6.10 1.82
CA ILE A 120 -4.31 6.13 0.99
C ILE A 120 -3.91 5.74 -0.42
N ASN A 121 -4.26 4.52 -0.83
CA ASN A 121 -3.91 3.99 -2.14
C ASN A 121 -4.89 4.50 -3.19
N HIS A 122 -4.35 4.82 -4.38
CA HIS A 122 -5.06 5.19 -5.62
C HIS A 122 -6.54 5.64 -5.43
N PRO A 123 -6.80 6.81 -4.79
CA PRO A 123 -8.15 7.20 -4.36
C PRO A 123 -9.16 7.35 -5.50
N CYS A 124 -8.67 7.57 -6.72
CA CYS A 124 -9.48 7.71 -7.92
C CYS A 124 -9.74 6.38 -8.65
N TRP A 125 -9.34 5.23 -8.09
CA TRP A 125 -9.72 3.92 -8.60
C TRP A 125 -11.24 3.81 -8.71
N GLU A 126 -11.75 3.57 -9.92
CA GLU A 126 -13.19 3.61 -10.21
C GLU A 126 -13.91 4.90 -9.75
N TRP A 127 -13.18 6.01 -9.60
CA TRP A 127 -13.69 7.26 -9.06
C TRP A 127 -14.30 7.11 -7.65
N ALA A 128 -13.74 6.19 -6.85
CA ALA A 128 -14.30 5.76 -5.57
C ALA A 128 -14.55 6.91 -4.59
N PHE A 129 -13.55 7.77 -4.35
CA PHE A 129 -13.70 8.89 -3.44
C PHE A 129 -12.78 10.06 -3.79
N ASN A 130 -13.12 11.22 -3.21
CA ASN A 130 -12.46 12.49 -3.49
C ASN A 130 -11.91 13.11 -2.19
N HIS A 131 -11.38 14.32 -2.33
CA HIS A 131 -10.84 15.09 -1.20
C HIS A 131 -11.82 15.29 -0.03
N ASP A 132 -13.14 15.37 -0.25
CA ASP A 132 -14.12 15.55 0.84
C ASP A 132 -14.15 14.34 1.79
N ALA A 133 -13.96 13.13 1.26
CA ALA A 133 -13.85 11.92 2.09
C ALA A 133 -12.51 11.89 2.82
N ILE A 134 -11.41 12.19 2.12
CA ILE A 134 -10.05 12.18 2.68
C ILE A 134 -9.94 13.18 3.84
N LEU A 135 -10.46 14.40 3.69
CA LEU A 135 -10.43 15.47 4.71
C LEU A 135 -11.21 15.13 5.99
N LYS A 136 -12.08 14.10 5.96
CA LYS A 136 -12.80 13.60 7.14
C LYS A 136 -12.03 12.53 7.91
N THR A 137 -10.89 12.09 7.40
CA THR A 137 -10.02 11.11 8.04
C THR A 137 -8.77 11.76 8.62
N ARG A 138 -8.09 11.05 9.52
CA ARG A 138 -6.84 11.49 10.17
C ARG A 138 -5.94 10.29 10.45
N GLY A 139 -4.63 10.53 10.51
CA GLY A 139 -3.63 9.51 10.88
C GLY A 139 -2.90 8.88 9.69
N ALA A 140 -3.51 8.84 8.50
CA ALA A 140 -2.80 8.49 7.27
C ALA A 140 -1.68 9.51 7.02
N SER A 141 -0.46 9.01 6.81
CA SER A 141 0.73 9.84 6.59
C SER A 141 1.17 9.88 5.14
N MET A 142 0.57 9.04 4.28
CA MET A 142 0.90 8.92 2.87
C MET A 142 -0.38 8.84 2.03
N MET A 143 -0.28 9.27 0.77
CA MET A 143 -1.30 9.12 -0.25
C MET A 143 -0.62 8.94 -1.59
N GLU A 144 -1.12 8.02 -2.40
CA GLU A 144 -0.66 7.86 -3.77
C GLU A 144 -1.13 9.03 -4.65
N ILE A 145 -0.16 9.77 -5.18
CA ILE A 145 -0.40 10.82 -6.18
C ILE A 145 -0.30 10.29 -7.61
N PHE A 146 0.28 9.10 -7.78
CA PHE A 146 0.43 8.40 -9.05
C PHE A 146 0.45 6.90 -8.80
N ASN A 147 -0.35 6.16 -9.56
CA ASN A 147 -0.38 4.71 -9.60
C ASN A 147 -0.47 4.25 -11.07
N ALA A 148 0.39 3.33 -11.49
CA ALA A 148 0.52 2.94 -12.89
C ALA A 148 -0.59 2.01 -13.39
N THR A 149 -1.43 1.47 -12.49
CA THR A 149 -2.51 0.55 -12.84
C THR A 149 -3.58 1.24 -13.67
N LEU A 150 -4.07 0.52 -14.69
CA LEU A 150 -5.20 0.98 -15.50
C LEU A 150 -6.43 1.19 -14.61
N GLY A 151 -7.03 2.38 -14.65
CA GLY A 151 -8.21 2.70 -13.85
C GLY A 151 -7.90 3.48 -12.56
N ALA A 152 -6.63 3.68 -12.20
CA ALA A 152 -6.25 4.53 -11.07
C ALA A 152 -6.62 6.02 -11.25
N ASN A 153 -6.92 6.45 -12.48
CA ASN A 153 -7.38 7.81 -12.81
C ASN A 153 -6.53 8.91 -12.14
N ASN A 154 -5.20 8.85 -12.34
CA ASN A 154 -4.23 9.78 -11.71
C ASN A 154 -4.48 11.27 -11.99
N TYR A 155 -5.30 11.59 -12.99
CA TYR A 155 -5.72 12.95 -13.27
C TYR A 155 -7.11 13.18 -12.70
N PRO A 156 -7.34 14.26 -11.93
CA PRO A 156 -8.67 14.61 -11.49
C PRO A 156 -9.58 14.76 -12.71
N VAL A 157 -10.77 14.18 -12.65
CA VAL A 157 -11.81 14.46 -13.64
C VAL A 157 -12.08 15.96 -13.56
N PRO A 158 -12.03 16.72 -14.67
CA PRO A 158 -12.44 18.11 -14.62
C PRO A 158 -13.88 18.14 -14.11
N THR A 159 -14.11 18.83 -12.99
CA THR A 159 -15.46 19.19 -12.58
C THR A 159 -16.13 19.88 -13.76
N PRO A 160 -17.33 19.45 -14.20
CA PRO A 160 -18.03 20.08 -15.31
C PRO A 160 -18.30 21.57 -15.06
#